data_AF-A0A9P6T578-F1
#
_entry.id   AF-A0A9P6T578-F1
#
_cell.length_a   1.000
_cell.length_b   1.000
_cell.length_c   1.000
_cell.angle_alpha   90.00
_cell.angle_beta   90.00
_cell.angle_gamma   90.00
#
_symmetry.space_group_name_H-M   'P 1'
#
loop_
_entity.id
_entity.type
_entity.pdbx_description
1 polymer ?
#
loop_
_entity_poly.entity_id
_entity_poly.type
_entity_poly.pdbx_seq_one_letter_code
_entity_poly.pdbx_strand_id
1 'polypeptide(L)'
;MYQLVELPNPWQTKANGRIIRHFPVTLYSDDTSGNVSKKWNKHMSFYCTLLGLPPKLTNQEFNMHFISTSNSASALELGEYLIDRINQSNTEGFEVYDARSDSKVLVMMVVLCHLGDSPMHAEIWNTVNPTMTLNPC
;
A
#
# COMPACT_ATOMS: atom_id res chain seq x y z
N MET A 1 -21.16 28.70 -1.67
CA MET A 1 -20.21 29.26 -0.69
C MET A 1 -18.82 28.95 -1.22
N TYR A 2 -18.05 29.96 -1.66
CA TYR A 2 -16.70 29.72 -2.20
C TYR A 2 -15.73 29.60 -1.03
N GLN A 3 -14.97 28.50 -0.98
CA GLN A 3 -13.93 28.31 0.03
C GLN A 3 -12.72 29.14 -0.38
N LEU A 4 -12.31 30.08 0.48
CA LEU A 4 -11.07 30.84 0.31
C LEU A 4 -9.89 29.86 0.34
N VAL A 5 -9.12 29.84 -0.74
CA VAL A 5 -7.89 29.03 -0.81
C VAL A 5 -6.79 29.80 -0.07
N GLU A 6 -6.26 29.22 1.00
CA GLU A 6 -5.11 29.77 1.71
C GLU A 6 -3.85 29.68 0.82
N LEU A 7 -3.14 30.80 0.71
CA LEU A 7 -1.88 30.91 -0.01
C LEU A 7 -0.74 31.20 0.98
N PRO A 8 0.47 30.63 0.77
CA PRO A 8 0.79 29.68 -0.30
C PRO A 8 0.15 28.31 -0.07
N ASN A 9 -0.03 27.55 -1.16
CA ASN A 9 -0.54 26.18 -1.07
C ASN A 9 0.35 25.38 -0.09
N PRO A 10 -0.21 24.67 0.91
CA PRO A 10 0.56 23.91 1.89
C PRO A 10 1.58 22.94 1.26
N TRP A 11 1.28 22.39 0.08
CA TRP A 11 2.19 21.53 -0.67
C TRP A 11 3.40 22.26 -1.24
N GLN A 12 3.28 23.54 -1.60
CA GLN A 12 4.44 24.35 -1.99
C GLN A 12 5.39 24.52 -0.82
N THR A 13 4.86 24.79 0.38
CA THR A 13 5.65 24.91 1.61
C THR A 13 6.36 23.59 1.94
N LYS A 14 5.65 22.46 1.87
CA LYS A 14 6.23 21.12 2.11
C LYS A 14 7.29 20.73 1.08
N ALA A 15 7.01 20.99 -0.20
CA ALA A 15 7.95 20.72 -1.28
C ALA A 15 9.24 21.51 -1.12
N ASN A 16 9.17 22.76 -0.63
CA ASN A 16 10.33 23.64 -0.47
C ASN A 16 11.20 23.70 -1.74
N GLY A 17 10.55 23.88 -2.89
CA GLY A 17 11.20 23.90 -4.21
C GLY A 17 11.53 22.53 -4.81
N ARG A 18 11.34 21.42 -4.09
CA ARG A 18 11.54 20.06 -4.62
C ARG A 18 10.38 19.63 -5.51
N ILE A 19 10.66 18.73 -6.46
CA ILE A 19 9.61 18.08 -7.26
C ILE A 19 8.81 17.15 -6.35
N ILE A 20 7.48 17.20 -6.44
CA ILE A 20 6.59 16.23 -5.83
C ILE A 20 6.36 15.07 -6.81
N ARG A 21 6.56 13.84 -6.36
CA ARG A 21 6.29 12.60 -7.12
C ARG A 21 5.21 11.80 -6.41
N HIS A 22 4.15 11.48 -7.13
CA HIS A 22 3.14 10.55 -6.63
C HIS A 22 3.58 9.12 -6.91
N PHE A 23 3.52 8.28 -5.87
CA PHE A 23 3.85 6.87 -5.92
C PHE A 23 2.58 6.05 -5.60
N PRO A 24 1.69 5.85 -6.59
CA PRO A 24 0.49 5.07 -6.39
C PRO A 24 0.84 3.60 -6.27
N VAL A 25 0.31 2.92 -5.25
CA VAL A 25 0.55 1.49 -5.05
C VAL A 25 -0.74 0.72 -4.92
N THR A 26 -0.62 -0.56 -5.23
CA THR A 26 -1.56 -1.60 -4.84
C THR A 26 -1.01 -2.31 -3.60
N LEU A 27 -1.86 -2.50 -2.58
CA LEU A 27 -1.53 -3.35 -1.44
C LEU A 27 -2.00 -4.78 -1.68
N TYR A 28 -1.27 -5.72 -1.12
CA TYR A 28 -1.62 -7.13 -1.09
C TYR A 28 -1.24 -7.70 0.27
N SER A 29 -2.11 -8.51 0.85
CA SER A 29 -1.83 -9.26 2.07
C SER A 29 -1.99 -10.75 1.82
N ASP A 30 -1.08 -11.54 2.38
CA ASP A 30 -1.13 -12.99 2.25
C ASP A 30 -0.76 -13.70 3.56
N ASP A 31 -1.40 -14.84 3.77
CA ASP A 31 -1.11 -15.77 4.85
C ASP A 31 -0.10 -16.81 4.36
N THR A 32 1.15 -16.60 4.75
CA THR A 32 2.27 -17.47 4.42
C THR A 32 2.64 -18.33 5.62
N SER A 33 2.97 -19.60 5.40
CA SER A 33 3.52 -20.46 6.46
C SER A 33 4.93 -20.90 6.09
N GLY A 34 5.90 -20.69 6.98
CA GLY A 34 7.27 -21.18 6.80
C GLY A 34 7.45 -22.69 6.99
N ASN A 35 6.36 -23.46 7.09
CA ASN A 35 6.38 -24.89 7.38
C ASN A 35 5.55 -25.68 6.34
N VAL A 36 5.81 -26.99 6.20
CA VAL A 36 5.09 -27.87 5.26
C VAL A 36 3.57 -27.92 5.55
N SER A 37 3.15 -27.58 6.78
CA SER A 37 1.75 -27.41 7.14
C SER A 37 1.43 -25.95 7.48
N LYS A 38 0.31 -25.44 6.92
CA LYS A 38 -0.21 -24.08 7.17
C LYS A 38 -0.73 -23.85 8.58
N LYS A 39 -0.82 -24.89 9.42
CA LYS A 39 -1.59 -24.86 10.67
C LYS A 39 -0.83 -24.29 11.88
N TRP A 40 0.51 -24.30 11.88
CA TRP A 40 1.28 -24.12 13.12
C TRP A 40 2.27 -22.94 13.14
N ASN A 41 2.43 -22.18 12.06
CA ASN A 41 3.25 -20.95 12.02
C ASN A 41 2.73 -20.03 10.91
N LYS A 42 1.57 -19.43 11.13
CA LYS A 42 0.96 -18.46 10.22
C LYS A 42 1.69 -17.12 10.32
N HIS A 43 2.16 -16.61 9.19
CA HIS A 43 2.74 -15.28 9.04
C HIS A 43 1.87 -14.47 8.10
N MET A 44 1.25 -13.42 8.64
CA MET A 44 0.54 -12.44 7.84
C MET A 44 1.55 -11.43 7.30
N SER A 45 1.63 -11.30 5.98
CA SER A 45 2.58 -10.40 5.31
C SER A 45 1.85 -9.42 4.41
N PHE A 46 2.33 -8.17 4.38
CA PHE A 46 1.90 -7.14 3.44
C PHE A 46 2.99 -6.84 2.42
N TYR A 47 2.55 -6.69 1.18
CA TYR A 47 3.36 -6.32 0.03
C TYR A 47 2.71 -5.14 -0.68
N CYS A 48 3.51 -4.41 -1.46
CA CYS A 48 3.01 -3.44 -2.41
C CYS A 48 3.67 -3.56 -3.77
N THR A 49 2.95 -3.12 -4.79
CA THR A 49 3.44 -3.00 -6.16
C THR A 49 3.05 -1.65 -6.71
N LEU A 50 3.94 -1.05 -7.51
CA LEU A 50 3.65 0.19 -8.22
C LEU A 50 2.44 0.00 -9.15
N LEU A 51 1.43 0.86 -8.99
CA LEU A 51 0.25 0.82 -9.84
C LEU A 51 0.60 1.34 -11.25
N GLY A 52 -0.03 0.75 -12.27
CA GLY A 52 0.10 1.18 -13.67
C GLY A 52 1.16 0.41 -14.46
N LEU A 53 1.86 -0.52 -13.81
CA LEU A 53 2.69 -1.48 -14.51
C LEU A 53 1.80 -2.45 -15.33
N PRO A 54 2.19 -2.80 -16.57
CA PRO A 54 1.55 -3.87 -17.32
C PRO A 54 1.60 -5.20 -16.54
N PRO A 55 0.59 -6.09 -16.65
CA PRO A 55 0.54 -7.35 -15.88
C PRO A 55 1.81 -8.21 -15.99
N LYS A 56 2.47 -8.21 -17.15
CA LYS A 56 3.74 -8.92 -17.37
C LYS A 56 4.88 -8.42 -16.47
N LEU A 57 4.86 -7.17 -16.06
CA LEU A 57 5.84 -6.57 -15.15
C LEU A 57 5.37 -6.66 -13.70
N THR A 58 4.10 -6.36 -13.42
CA THR A 58 3.52 -6.45 -12.07
C THR A 58 3.72 -7.84 -11.45
N ASN A 59 3.62 -8.90 -12.27
CA ASN A 59 3.80 -10.29 -11.81
C ASN A 59 5.27 -10.74 -11.69
N GLN A 60 6.23 -9.83 -11.86
CA GLN A 60 7.64 -10.12 -11.59
C GLN A 60 7.96 -9.80 -10.14
N GLU A 61 8.66 -10.71 -9.47
CA GLU A 61 9.06 -10.57 -8.05
C GLU A 61 9.78 -9.24 -7.78
N PHE A 62 10.56 -8.75 -8.73
CA PHE A 62 11.26 -7.46 -8.63
C PHE A 62 10.33 -6.26 -8.37
N ASN A 63 9.08 -6.30 -8.87
CA ASN A 63 8.09 -5.24 -8.70
C ASN A 63 7.17 -5.47 -7.48
N MET A 64 7.39 -6.56 -6.72
CA MET A 64 6.66 -6.85 -5.50
C MET A 64 7.55 -6.48 -4.30
N HIS A 65 7.19 -5.43 -3.60
CA HIS A 65 7.96 -4.89 -2.49
C HIS A 65 7.35 -5.34 -1.16
N PHE A 66 8.16 -5.97 -0.32
CA PHE A 66 7.78 -6.32 1.04
C PHE A 66 7.61 -5.08 1.90
N ILE A 67 6.53 -5.04 2.69
CA ILE A 67 6.29 -3.96 3.66
C ILE A 67 6.51 -4.46 5.09
N SER A 68 5.79 -5.50 5.50
CA SER A 68 5.85 -6.00 6.88
C SER A 68 5.31 -7.42 6.98
N THR A 69 5.70 -8.13 8.04
CA THR A 69 5.18 -9.45 8.39
C THR A 69 5.02 -9.57 9.90
N SER A 70 4.01 -10.32 10.33
CA SER A 70 3.81 -10.66 11.74
C SER A 70 3.25 -12.06 11.89
N ASN A 71 3.75 -12.79 12.89
CA ASN A 71 3.20 -14.07 13.33
C ASN A 71 2.25 -13.94 14.53
N SER A 72 2.15 -12.73 15.09
CA SER A 72 1.34 -12.45 16.27
C SER A 72 0.15 -11.53 15.98
N ALA A 73 0.17 -10.83 14.85
CA ALA A 73 -0.86 -9.89 14.44
C ALA A 73 -1.66 -10.43 13.25
N SER A 74 -2.97 -10.23 13.28
CA SER A 74 -3.90 -10.46 12.16
C SER A 74 -3.69 -9.46 11.02
N ALA A 75 -4.36 -9.68 9.88
CA ALA A 75 -4.28 -8.77 8.74
C ALA A 75 -4.75 -7.35 9.10
N LEU A 76 -5.80 -7.22 9.92
CA LEU A 76 -6.34 -5.93 10.34
C LEU A 76 -5.43 -5.22 11.33
N GLU A 77 -4.88 -5.91 12.33
CA GLU A 77 -3.95 -5.31 13.30
C GLU A 77 -2.67 -4.83 12.62
N LEU A 78 -2.13 -5.62 11.69
CA LEU A 78 -0.96 -5.21 10.90
C LEU A 78 -1.34 -4.08 9.93
N GLY A 79 -2.53 -4.15 9.33
CA GLY A 79 -3.07 -3.14 8.43
C GLY A 79 -3.26 -1.78 9.09
N GLU A 80 -3.76 -1.72 10.33
CA GLU A 80 -3.94 -0.49 11.10
C GLU A 80 -2.61 0.29 11.21
N TYR A 81 -1.54 -0.40 11.62
CA TYR A 81 -0.21 0.20 11.69
C TYR A 81 0.30 0.72 10.34
N LEU A 82 0.01 -0.02 9.26
CA LEU A 82 0.44 0.37 7.90
C LEU A 82 -0.34 1.57 7.38
N ILE A 83 -1.65 1.63 7.63
CA ILE A 83 -2.53 2.72 7.21
C ILE A 83 -2.06 4.04 7.82
N ASP A 84 -1.68 4.06 9.10
CA ASP A 84 -1.15 5.27 9.75
C ASP A 84 0.11 5.77 9.04
N ARG A 85 1.03 4.87 8.69
CA ARG A 85 2.27 5.22 7.97
C ARG A 85 2.01 5.69 6.55
N ILE A 86 1.09 5.04 5.83
CA ILE A 86 0.68 5.43 4.49
C ILE A 86 0.00 6.80 4.51
N ASN A 87 -0.90 7.03 5.47
CA ASN A 87 -1.59 8.31 5.63
C ASN A 87 -0.61 9.44 5.97
N GLN A 88 0.38 9.17 6.82
CA GLN A 88 1.46 10.11 7.07
C GLN A 88 2.24 10.41 5.78
N SER A 89 2.61 9.38 5.01
CA SER A 89 3.27 9.57 3.72
C SER A 89 2.42 10.36 2.71
N ASN A 90 1.12 10.15 2.68
CA ASN A 90 0.21 10.85 1.79
C ASN A 90 -0.07 12.30 2.22
N THR A 91 0.03 12.60 3.52
CA THR A 91 -0.24 13.96 4.03
C THR A 91 1.02 14.80 4.17
N GLU A 92 2.18 14.22 4.49
CA GLU A 92 3.44 14.94 4.70
C GLU A 92 4.42 14.76 3.54
N GLY A 93 4.35 13.61 2.85
CA GLY A 93 5.39 13.17 1.94
C GLY A 93 6.67 12.73 2.66
N PHE A 94 7.56 12.05 1.96
CA PHE A 94 8.88 11.71 2.45
C PHE A 94 9.94 12.00 1.40
N GLU A 95 11.16 12.32 1.83
CA GLU A 95 12.25 12.65 0.93
C GLU A 95 12.87 11.40 0.32
N VAL A 96 13.04 11.41 -1.00
CA VAL A 96 13.73 10.37 -1.76
C VAL A 96 14.72 11.02 -2.72
N TYR A 97 15.82 10.34 -3.01
CA TYR A 97 16.75 10.78 -4.03
C TYR A 97 16.37 10.16 -5.39
N ASP A 98 16.07 11.00 -6.38
CA ASP A 98 15.78 10.58 -7.76
C ASP A 98 17.07 10.63 -8.57
N ALA A 99 17.63 9.44 -8.84
CA ALA A 99 18.88 9.31 -9.60
C ALA A 99 18.78 9.80 -11.04
N ARG A 100 17.57 9.88 -11.62
CA ARG A 100 17.38 10.41 -12.98
C ARG A 100 17.45 11.92 -13.01
N SER A 101 16.97 12.60 -11.96
CA SER A 101 17.02 14.06 -11.84
C SER A 101 18.20 14.57 -11.01
N ASP A 102 19.05 13.68 -10.51
CA ASP A 102 20.20 13.98 -9.63
C ASP A 102 19.83 14.95 -8.49
N SER A 103 18.68 14.70 -7.85
CA SER A 103 18.12 15.63 -6.86
C SER A 103 17.18 14.94 -5.88
N LYS A 104 17.00 15.58 -4.72
CA LYS A 104 16.03 15.17 -3.71
C LYS A 104 14.62 15.59 -4.14
N VAL A 105 13.70 14.63 -4.14
CA VAL A 105 12.29 14.80 -4.46
C VAL A 105 11.44 14.47 -3.24
N LEU A 106 10.24 15.04 -3.18
CA LEU A 106 9.24 14.70 -2.18
C LEU A 106 8.30 13.64 -2.76
N VAL A 107 8.27 12.44 -2.20
CA VAL A 107 7.39 11.36 -2.63
C VAL A 107 6.16 11.30 -1.76
N MET A 108 4.99 11.17 -2.39
CA MET A 108 3.71 10.93 -1.74
C MET A 108 3.22 9.55 -2.14
N MET A 109 3.12 8.63 -1.18
CA MET A 109 2.57 7.30 -1.41
C MET A 109 1.05 7.33 -1.28
N VAL A 110 0.35 6.72 -2.23
CA VAL A 110 -1.11 6.61 -2.21
C VAL A 110 -1.50 5.16 -2.47
N VAL A 111 -2.29 4.57 -1.59
CA VAL A 111 -2.87 3.24 -1.84
C VAL A 111 -4.15 3.44 -2.64
N LEU A 112 -4.20 2.88 -3.85
CA LEU A 112 -5.36 3.00 -4.73
C LEU A 112 -6.25 1.76 -4.73
N CYS A 113 -5.70 0.59 -4.43
CA CYS A 113 -6.49 -0.63 -4.28
C CYS A 113 -5.80 -1.65 -3.37
N HIS A 114 -6.60 -2.54 -2.80
CA HIS A 114 -6.14 -3.71 -2.05
C HIS A 114 -6.53 -4.98 -2.82
N LEU A 115 -5.54 -5.78 -3.19
CA LEU A 115 -5.73 -7.09 -3.81
C LEU A 115 -5.82 -8.17 -2.74
N GLY A 116 -6.60 -9.20 -3.01
CA GLY A 116 -6.80 -10.33 -2.13
C GLY A 116 -7.63 -11.37 -2.87
N ASP A 117 -7.53 -12.62 -2.45
CA ASP A 117 -8.54 -13.60 -2.79
C ASP A 117 -9.84 -13.32 -2.00
N SER A 118 -10.93 -14.02 -2.32
CA SER A 118 -12.23 -13.76 -1.69
C SER A 118 -12.20 -13.84 -0.14
N PRO A 119 -11.52 -14.83 0.48
CA PRO A 119 -11.31 -14.83 1.92
C PRO A 119 -10.60 -13.59 2.46
N MET A 120 -9.49 -13.17 1.82
CA MET A 120 -8.72 -12.01 2.31
C MET A 120 -9.47 -10.70 2.10
N HIS A 121 -10.20 -10.53 1.00
CA HIS A 121 -11.11 -9.39 0.82
C HIS A 121 -12.20 -9.34 1.89
N ALA A 122 -12.77 -10.49 2.25
CA ALA A 122 -13.76 -10.57 3.31
C ALA A 122 -13.18 -10.18 4.68
N GLU A 123 -11.96 -10.61 4.98
CA GLU A 123 -11.25 -10.26 6.22
C GLU A 123 -10.94 -8.75 6.28
N ILE A 124 -10.39 -8.17 5.21
CA ILE A 124 -9.99 -6.75 5.16
C ILE A 124 -11.21 -5.81 5.15
N TRP A 125 -12.27 -6.14 4.42
CA TRP A 125 -13.46 -5.28 4.29
C TRP A 125 -14.55 -5.55 5.32
N ASN A 126 -14.32 -6.52 6.22
CA ASN A 126 -15.29 -6.95 7.21
C ASN A 126 -16.65 -7.32 6.55
N THR A 127 -16.57 -8.03 5.42
CA THR A 127 -17.75 -8.50 4.67
C THR A 127 -17.86 -10.02 4.79
N VAL A 128 -19.07 -10.57 4.68
CA VAL A 128 -19.25 -12.03 4.64
C VAL A 128 -18.56 -12.60 3.40
N ASN A 129 -17.68 -13.59 3.58
CA ASN A 129 -17.12 -14.34 2.47
C ASN A 129 -18.22 -15.24 1.86
N PRO A 130 -18.66 -15.00 0.62
CA PRO A 130 -19.65 -15.85 0.00
C PRO A 130 -18.92 -17.07 -0.57
N THR A 131 -18.70 -18.08 0.27
CA THR A 131 -17.85 -19.27 0.03
C THR A 131 -18.20 -20.08 -1.22
N MET A 132 -19.28 -19.75 -1.94
CA MET A 132 -19.81 -20.48 -3.09
C MET A 132 -20.49 -19.61 -4.17
N THR A 133 -20.32 -18.28 -4.19
CA THR A 133 -20.93 -17.47 -5.26
C THR A 133 -20.02 -17.39 -6.48
N LEU A 134 -20.51 -17.83 -7.64
CA LEU A 134 -19.87 -17.67 -8.96
C LEU A 134 -19.92 -16.23 -9.50
N ASN A 135 -20.41 -15.29 -8.70
CA ASN A 135 -20.44 -13.89 -9.09
C ASN A 135 -19.11 -13.26 -8.72
N PRO A 136 -18.30 -12.78 -9.68
CA PRO A 136 -17.16 -11.95 -9.35
C PRO A 136 -17.65 -10.70 -8.61
N CYS A 137 -16.82 -10.23 -7.68
CA CYS A 137 -16.97 -8.93 -7.05
C CYS A 137 -16.94 -7.79 -8.07
#